data_AF-A0A5B9QT94-F1
#
_entry.id   AF-A0A5B9QT94-F1
#
_cell.length_a   1.000
_cell.length_b   1.000
_cell.length_c   1.000
_cell.angle_alpha   90.00
_cell.angle_beta   90.00
_cell.angle_gamma   90.00
#
_symmetry.space_group_name_H-M   'P 1'
#
loop_
_entity.id
_entity.type
_entity.pdbx_description
1 polymer ?
#
loop_
_entity_poly.entity_id
_entity_poly.type
_entity_poly.pdbx_seq_one_letter_code
_entity_poly.pdbx_strand_id
1 'polypeptide(L)'
;MSDEELFKKWFNAVATPEQIEDCCGDPEPWEEEYNQGLLMGLIPPNGKGLEKICEGHPHGEEILKRLQQVYAECVEPGDEMPSSFKERAVVPQSQQEVESLLLAHAAGLLAIAKAADSEDGLECVGDPPKLVRVAEEDDLETSDDDAFLNSEMFDGFEEKFSSDEQAPEDNTLILLTEPLYQWAWDDYAVPNYVLWPIYRGDSGLDEPRRPAYELFKRGVRHGYSEPRVIQYWFDSN
;
A
#
# COMPACT_ATOMS: atom_id res chain seq x y z
N MET A 1 -0.44 -4.93 -24.65
CA MET A 1 -1.50 -5.67 -23.93
C MET A 1 -2.29 -4.60 -23.22
N SER A 2 -3.61 -4.55 -23.35
CA SER A 2 -4.41 -3.60 -22.58
C SER A 2 -4.45 -4.00 -21.10
N ASP A 3 -4.79 -3.07 -20.22
CA ASP A 3 -4.97 -3.33 -18.78
C ASP A 3 -6.01 -4.45 -18.57
N GLU A 4 -7.10 -4.41 -19.33
CA GLU A 4 -8.12 -5.45 -19.37
C GLU A 4 -7.53 -6.84 -19.72
N GLU A 5 -6.73 -6.94 -20.78
CA GLU A 5 -6.08 -8.20 -21.17
C GLU A 5 -5.14 -8.72 -20.09
N LEU A 6 -4.47 -7.81 -19.38
CA LEU A 6 -3.55 -8.15 -18.31
C LEU A 6 -4.27 -8.62 -17.05
N PHE A 7 -5.31 -7.91 -16.59
CA PHE A 7 -6.12 -8.36 -15.48
C PHE A 7 -6.77 -9.71 -15.80
N LYS A 8 -7.35 -9.89 -16.99
CA LYS A 8 -7.84 -11.21 -17.46
C LYS A 8 -6.75 -12.28 -17.34
N LYS A 9 -5.52 -11.99 -17.75
CA LYS A 9 -4.38 -12.92 -17.61
C LYS A 9 -4.10 -13.24 -16.13
N TRP A 10 -4.08 -12.25 -15.24
CA TRP A 10 -3.82 -12.46 -13.81
C TRP A 10 -4.93 -13.25 -13.11
N PHE A 11 -6.20 -12.90 -13.33
CA PHE A 11 -7.35 -13.65 -12.80
C PHE A 11 -7.29 -15.12 -13.23
N ASN A 12 -7.05 -15.39 -14.52
CA ASN A 12 -6.89 -16.75 -15.04
C ASN A 12 -5.63 -17.48 -14.55
N ALA A 13 -4.62 -16.75 -14.04
CA ALA A 13 -3.42 -17.34 -13.47
C ALA A 13 -3.66 -17.84 -12.04
N VAL A 14 -4.54 -17.17 -11.28
CA VAL A 14 -4.78 -17.44 -9.85
C VAL A 14 -6.03 -18.27 -9.57
N ALA A 15 -7.04 -18.24 -10.44
CA ALA A 15 -8.33 -18.89 -10.24
C ALA A 15 -8.88 -19.56 -11.52
N THR A 16 -9.78 -20.52 -11.36
CA THR A 16 -10.57 -21.07 -12.47
C THR A 16 -11.71 -20.12 -12.87
N PRO A 17 -12.26 -20.23 -14.09
CA PRO A 17 -13.44 -19.46 -14.49
C PRO A 17 -14.62 -19.60 -13.53
N GLU A 18 -14.86 -20.80 -12.99
CA GLU A 18 -15.91 -21.07 -11.99
C GLU A 18 -15.65 -20.32 -10.68
N GLN A 19 -14.40 -20.30 -10.19
CA GLN A 19 -14.04 -19.52 -9.00
C GLN A 19 -14.18 -18.01 -9.22
N ILE A 20 -13.86 -17.52 -10.42
CA ILE A 20 -14.04 -16.12 -10.78
C ILE A 20 -15.53 -15.78 -10.78
N GLU A 21 -16.37 -16.57 -11.45
CA GLU A 21 -17.82 -16.40 -11.48
C GLU A 21 -18.44 -16.45 -10.06
N ASP A 22 -18.03 -17.42 -9.25
CA ASP A 22 -18.53 -17.59 -7.88
C ASP A 22 -18.14 -16.43 -6.95
N CYS A 23 -16.92 -15.89 -7.07
CA CYS A 23 -16.42 -14.84 -6.18
C CYS A 23 -16.72 -13.43 -6.67
N CYS A 24 -16.79 -13.23 -7.98
CA CYS A 24 -16.89 -11.91 -8.60
C CYS A 24 -18.27 -11.62 -9.21
N GLY A 25 -19.12 -12.64 -9.39
CA GLY A 25 -20.40 -12.51 -10.07
C GLY A 25 -20.29 -12.48 -11.59
N ASP A 26 -21.15 -11.68 -12.24
CA ASP A 26 -21.18 -11.51 -13.70
C ASP A 26 -19.84 -10.91 -14.19
N PRO A 27 -19.37 -11.31 -15.38
CA PRO A 27 -18.12 -12.04 -15.57
C PRO A 27 -16.92 -11.13 -15.82
N GLU A 28 -17.00 -9.86 -15.44
CA GLU A 28 -16.09 -8.80 -15.88
C GLU A 28 -15.48 -8.00 -14.70
N PRO A 29 -14.89 -8.65 -13.66
CA PRO A 29 -14.31 -7.96 -12.50
C PRO A 29 -13.11 -7.05 -12.82
N TRP A 30 -12.63 -7.09 -14.05
CA TRP A 30 -11.55 -6.25 -14.57
C TRP A 30 -12.05 -4.98 -15.29
N GLU A 31 -13.37 -4.82 -15.51
CA GLU A 31 -13.92 -3.65 -16.21
C GLU A 31 -14.00 -2.40 -15.34
N GLU A 32 -14.20 -2.58 -14.04
CA GLU A 32 -14.36 -1.49 -13.10
C GLU A 32 -13.24 -1.54 -12.06
N GLU A 33 -12.56 -0.42 -11.84
CA GLU A 33 -11.42 -0.34 -10.91
C GLU A 33 -11.77 -0.85 -9.51
N TYR A 34 -12.99 -0.58 -9.03
CA TYR A 34 -13.47 -1.03 -7.71
C TYR A 34 -13.62 -2.56 -7.59
N ASN A 35 -13.68 -3.29 -8.71
CA ASN A 35 -13.75 -4.74 -8.73
C ASN A 35 -12.35 -5.39 -8.82
N GLN A 36 -11.30 -4.60 -9.05
CA GLN A 36 -9.94 -5.13 -9.18
C GLN A 36 -9.39 -5.69 -7.86
N GLY A 37 -9.86 -5.20 -6.70
CA GLY A 37 -9.59 -5.76 -5.38
C GLY A 37 -9.99 -7.24 -5.25
N LEU A 38 -10.96 -7.72 -6.05
CA LEU A 38 -11.36 -9.13 -6.08
C LEU A 38 -10.22 -10.06 -6.52
N LEU A 39 -9.25 -9.54 -7.28
CA LEU A 39 -8.05 -10.30 -7.67
C LEU A 39 -7.34 -10.86 -6.43
N MET A 40 -7.23 -10.05 -5.37
CA MET A 40 -6.54 -10.47 -4.16
C MET A 40 -7.36 -11.48 -3.35
N GLY A 41 -8.70 -11.36 -3.35
CA GLY A 41 -9.62 -12.30 -2.70
C GLY A 41 -9.60 -13.71 -3.32
N LEU A 42 -9.21 -13.83 -4.59
CA LEU A 42 -9.04 -15.13 -5.28
C LEU A 42 -7.73 -15.84 -4.95
N ILE A 43 -6.77 -15.14 -4.34
CA ILE A 43 -5.49 -15.71 -3.97
C ILE A 43 -5.63 -16.33 -2.57
N PRO A 44 -5.27 -17.61 -2.41
CA PRO A 44 -5.41 -18.29 -1.13
C PRO A 44 -4.59 -17.61 -0.02
N PRO A 45 -4.99 -17.74 1.26
CA PRO A 45 -4.31 -17.12 2.40
C PRO A 45 -2.80 -17.31 2.51
N ASN A 46 -2.28 -18.41 1.94
CA ASN A 46 -0.86 -18.70 1.93
C ASN A 46 -0.09 -18.01 0.79
N GLY A 47 -0.75 -17.17 -0.02
CA GLY A 47 -0.16 -16.44 -1.13
C GLY A 47 0.22 -17.30 -2.34
N LYS A 48 -0.22 -18.56 -2.41
CA LYS A 48 0.09 -19.45 -3.54
C LYS A 48 -0.54 -18.90 -4.83
N GLY A 49 0.26 -18.65 -5.85
CA GLY A 49 -0.19 -18.08 -7.14
C GLY A 49 0.33 -16.66 -7.37
N LEU A 50 0.77 -15.95 -6.32
CA LEU A 50 1.41 -14.62 -6.43
C LEU A 50 2.62 -14.66 -7.37
N GLU A 51 3.35 -15.78 -7.42
CA GLU A 51 4.50 -15.94 -8.30
C GLU A 51 4.17 -15.72 -9.77
N LYS A 52 2.96 -16.10 -10.20
CA LYS A 52 2.52 -15.98 -11.59
C LYS A 52 2.16 -14.55 -11.99
N ILE A 53 1.77 -13.71 -11.03
CA ILE A 53 1.52 -12.29 -11.23
C ILE A 53 2.85 -11.57 -11.45
N CYS A 54 3.86 -11.93 -10.67
CA CYS A 54 5.17 -11.25 -10.68
C CYS A 54 6.15 -11.79 -11.73
N GLU A 55 5.92 -13.00 -12.26
CA GLU A 55 6.85 -13.67 -13.19
C GLU A 55 7.09 -12.87 -14.47
N GLY A 56 8.37 -12.62 -14.77
CA GLY A 56 8.79 -11.96 -16.01
C GLY A 56 8.65 -10.43 -16.01
N HIS A 57 8.24 -9.82 -14.90
CA HIS A 57 8.14 -8.37 -14.74
C HIS A 57 9.42 -7.78 -14.10
N PRO A 58 9.84 -6.56 -14.48
CA PRO A 58 10.87 -5.83 -13.74
C PRO A 58 10.51 -5.74 -12.25
N HIS A 59 11.51 -5.93 -11.38
CA HIS A 59 11.35 -5.96 -9.92
C HIS A 59 10.40 -7.06 -9.37
N GLY A 60 9.89 -7.96 -10.21
CA GLY A 60 8.91 -8.98 -9.83
C GLY A 60 9.35 -9.87 -8.66
N GLU A 61 10.63 -10.24 -8.56
CA GLU A 61 11.12 -11.05 -7.43
C GLU A 61 11.04 -10.31 -6.08
N GLU A 62 11.36 -9.01 -6.07
CA GLU A 62 11.30 -8.20 -4.84
C GLU A 62 9.85 -7.91 -4.44
N ILE A 63 8.99 -7.61 -5.42
CA ILE A 63 7.55 -7.40 -5.22
C ILE A 63 6.89 -8.70 -4.72
N LEU A 64 7.21 -9.85 -5.30
CA LEU A 64 6.73 -11.15 -4.84
C LEU A 64 7.09 -11.40 -3.38
N LYS A 65 8.33 -11.11 -2.99
CA LYS A 65 8.78 -11.26 -1.60
C LYS A 65 7.97 -10.36 -0.64
N ARG A 66 7.71 -9.11 -1.04
CA ARG A 66 6.89 -8.16 -0.25
C ARG A 66 5.44 -8.61 -0.16
N LEU A 67 4.83 -9.03 -1.27
CA LEU A 67 3.47 -9.58 -1.29
C LEU A 67 3.35 -10.81 -0.39
N GLN A 68 4.28 -11.77 -0.50
CA GLN A 68 4.31 -12.95 0.37
C GLN A 68 4.43 -12.57 1.85
N GLN A 69 5.21 -11.52 2.17
CA GLN A 69 5.27 -10.99 3.53
C GLN A 69 3.92 -10.41 3.96
N VAL A 70 3.26 -9.61 3.13
CA VAL A 70 1.92 -9.05 3.44
C VAL A 70 0.91 -10.17 3.69
N TYR A 71 0.84 -11.20 2.84
CA TYR A 71 -0.03 -12.36 3.09
C TYR A 71 0.34 -13.06 4.40
N ALA A 72 1.63 -13.30 4.62
CA ALA A 72 2.12 -13.96 5.82
C ALA A 72 1.90 -13.15 7.10
N GLU A 73 1.74 -11.82 7.02
CA GLU A 73 1.59 -10.90 8.16
C GLU A 73 0.17 -10.36 8.34
N CYS A 74 -0.68 -10.37 7.31
CA CYS A 74 -2.00 -9.69 7.30
C CYS A 74 -3.18 -10.62 6.94
N VAL A 75 -2.94 -11.86 6.49
CA VAL A 75 -4.04 -12.75 6.05
C VAL A 75 -4.19 -13.96 6.97
N GLU A 76 -5.32 -14.10 7.68
CA GLU A 76 -5.47 -15.10 8.74
C GLU A 76 -5.42 -16.56 8.22
N PRO A 77 -4.60 -17.44 8.82
CA PRO A 77 -4.61 -18.86 8.49
C PRO A 77 -5.94 -19.52 8.91
N GLY A 78 -6.77 -19.91 7.93
CA GLY A 78 -8.04 -20.61 8.19
C GLY A 78 -9.27 -19.91 7.60
N ASP A 79 -9.12 -18.65 7.18
CA ASP A 79 -10.12 -18.01 6.32
C ASP A 79 -10.03 -18.67 4.93
N GLU A 80 -11.03 -19.47 4.54
CA GLU A 80 -11.01 -20.13 3.21
C GLU A 80 -10.92 -19.10 2.07
N MET A 81 -11.52 -17.93 2.27
CA MET A 81 -11.40 -16.76 1.40
C MET A 81 -11.34 -15.48 2.25
N PRO A 82 -10.17 -14.87 2.45
CA PRO A 82 -10.03 -13.64 3.21
C PRO A 82 -10.65 -12.48 2.41
N SER A 83 -11.44 -11.64 3.08
CA SER A 83 -12.09 -10.49 2.44
C SER A 83 -11.19 -9.26 2.33
N SER A 84 -10.09 -9.23 3.09
CA SER A 84 -9.14 -8.10 3.16
C SER A 84 -7.84 -8.48 3.85
N PHE A 85 -6.82 -7.63 3.72
CA PHE A 85 -5.69 -7.61 4.63
C PHE A 85 -6.17 -7.15 6.00
N LYS A 86 -6.22 -8.10 6.96
CA LYS A 86 -6.56 -7.81 8.34
C LYS A 86 -5.31 -7.38 9.10
N GLU A 87 -5.49 -6.40 9.95
CA GLU A 87 -4.47 -5.98 10.89
C GLU A 87 -4.26 -7.09 11.90
N ARG A 88 -3.07 -7.68 11.91
CA ARG A 88 -2.77 -8.72 12.88
C ARG A 88 -2.35 -8.06 14.16
N ALA A 89 -3.36 -7.85 14.99
CA ALA A 89 -3.40 -7.31 16.35
C ALA A 89 -2.33 -7.87 17.31
N VAL A 90 -1.05 -7.71 17.00
CA VAL A 90 -0.08 -7.36 18.04
C VAL A 90 -0.13 -5.85 18.11
N VAL A 91 -1.14 -5.38 18.83
CA VAL A 91 -1.24 -3.98 19.27
C VAL A 91 0.16 -3.54 19.71
N PRO A 92 0.62 -2.35 19.30
CA PRO A 92 1.91 -1.81 19.72
C PRO A 92 2.07 -1.94 21.25
N GLN A 93 3.22 -2.42 21.73
CA GLN A 93 3.40 -2.73 23.15
C GLN A 93 3.44 -1.46 24.01
N SER A 94 3.68 -0.29 23.39
CA SER A 94 3.57 1.01 24.04
C SER A 94 3.28 2.14 23.05
N GLN A 95 2.68 3.22 23.56
CA GLN A 95 2.52 4.47 22.83
C GLN A 95 3.86 5.01 22.28
N GLN A 96 4.97 4.82 23.02
CA GLN A 96 6.28 5.28 22.58
C GLN A 96 6.76 4.58 21.29
N GLU A 97 6.47 3.28 21.13
CA GLU A 97 6.79 2.55 19.91
C GLU A 97 5.97 3.04 18.72
N VAL A 98 4.68 3.34 18.94
CA VAL A 98 3.81 3.93 17.92
C VAL A 98 4.32 5.29 17.48
N GLU A 99 4.58 6.18 18.44
CA GLU A 99 5.11 7.51 18.15
C GLU A 99 6.45 7.44 17.42
N SER A 100 7.32 6.49 17.78
CA SER A 100 8.57 6.28 17.06
C SER A 100 8.36 5.82 15.61
N LEU A 101 7.36 4.97 15.35
CA LEU A 101 7.01 4.55 13.99
C LEU A 101 6.37 5.69 13.19
N LEU A 102 5.51 6.51 13.80
CA LEU A 102 4.92 7.69 13.16
C LEU A 102 5.99 8.72 12.77
N LEU A 103 6.96 8.97 13.65
CA LEU A 103 8.09 9.85 13.33
C LEU A 103 8.99 9.26 12.23
N ALA A 104 9.19 7.94 12.21
CA ALA A 104 9.92 7.27 11.14
C ALA A 104 9.17 7.34 9.79
N HIS A 105 7.84 7.22 9.81
CA HIS A 105 6.99 7.41 8.63
C HIS A 105 7.09 8.84 8.11
N ALA A 106 6.95 9.84 8.97
CA ALA A 106 7.14 11.24 8.62
C ALA A 106 8.54 11.52 8.05
N ALA A 107 9.59 10.93 8.63
CA ALA A 107 10.95 11.04 8.09
C ALA A 107 11.08 10.42 6.69
N GLY A 108 10.38 9.30 6.43
CA GLY A 108 10.29 8.68 5.11
C GLY A 108 9.60 9.59 4.08
N LEU A 109 8.45 10.17 4.45
CA LEU A 109 7.74 11.17 3.61
C LEU A 109 8.62 12.38 3.33
N LEU A 110 9.31 12.90 4.36
CA LEU A 110 10.21 14.03 4.22
C LEU A 110 11.40 13.72 3.30
N ALA A 111 11.90 12.49 3.31
CA ALA A 111 12.96 12.05 2.40
C ALA A 111 12.45 12.01 0.94
N ILE A 112 11.23 11.52 0.71
CA ILE A 112 10.57 11.54 -0.59
C ILE A 112 10.35 12.98 -1.07
N ALA A 113 9.77 13.85 -0.23
CA ALA A 113 9.53 15.25 -0.56
C ALA A 113 10.82 16.00 -0.92
N LYS A 114 11.90 15.79 -0.14
CA LYS A 114 13.23 16.36 -0.44
C LYS A 114 13.79 15.83 -1.76
N ALA A 115 13.64 14.53 -2.03
CA ALA A 115 14.12 13.92 -3.25
C ALA A 115 13.34 14.45 -4.47
N ALA A 116 12.03 14.66 -4.34
CA ALA A 116 11.15 15.20 -5.37
C ALA A 116 11.22 16.73 -5.54
N ASP A 117 11.95 17.46 -4.68
CA ASP A 117 11.89 18.93 -4.56
C ASP A 117 10.45 19.47 -4.36
N SER A 118 9.60 18.73 -3.64
CA SER A 118 8.21 19.11 -3.38
C SER A 118 8.10 20.11 -2.23
N GLU A 119 7.92 21.40 -2.52
CA GLU A 119 7.73 22.43 -1.49
C GLU A 119 6.50 22.16 -0.62
N ASP A 120 5.38 21.76 -1.25
CA ASP A 120 4.14 21.41 -0.56
C ASP A 120 4.33 20.21 0.37
N GLY A 121 5.04 19.16 -0.08
CA GLY A 121 5.36 18.00 0.75
C GLY A 121 6.25 18.35 1.95
N LEU A 122 7.22 19.25 1.77
CA LEU A 122 8.06 19.74 2.87
C LEU A 122 7.23 20.54 3.90
N GLU A 123 6.28 21.35 3.44
CA GLU A 123 5.41 22.14 4.30
C GLU A 123 4.44 21.27 5.10
N CYS A 124 3.79 20.32 4.42
CA CYS A 124 2.79 19.40 4.98
C CYS A 124 3.39 18.45 6.01
N VAL A 125 4.54 17.82 5.73
CA VAL A 125 5.15 16.87 6.66
C VAL A 125 5.74 17.58 7.89
N GLY A 126 6.47 18.68 7.67
CA GLY A 126 7.24 19.36 8.72
C GLY A 126 8.42 18.53 9.27
N ASP A 127 9.16 19.08 10.23
CA ASP A 127 10.31 18.41 10.85
C ASP A 127 10.59 18.90 12.29
N PRO A 128 10.27 18.12 13.35
CA PRO A 128 9.36 16.97 13.33
C PRO A 128 7.88 17.42 13.35
N PRO A 129 6.95 16.58 12.89
CA PRO A 129 5.52 16.83 13.09
C PRO A 129 5.14 16.71 14.57
N LYS A 130 4.04 17.36 14.94
CA LYS A 130 3.36 17.17 16.21
C LYS A 130 2.49 15.91 16.12
N LEU A 131 2.59 15.05 17.13
CA LEU A 131 1.74 13.86 17.25
C LEU A 131 0.57 14.14 18.21
N VAL A 132 -0.64 13.77 17.82
CA VAL A 132 -1.85 13.91 18.63
C VAL A 132 -2.58 12.57 18.67
N ARG A 133 -2.58 11.93 19.85
CA ARG A 133 -3.38 10.73 20.05
C ARG A 133 -4.84 11.12 20.25
N VAL A 134 -5.74 10.52 19.48
CA VAL A 134 -7.20 10.64 19.68
C VAL A 134 -7.72 9.46 20.51
N ALA A 135 -8.89 9.62 21.11
CA ALA A 135 -9.46 8.63 22.03
C ALA A 135 -10.22 7.53 21.27
N GLU A 136 -10.98 7.91 20.25
CA GLU A 136 -11.80 7.02 19.42
C GLU A 136 -11.27 7.05 17.98
N GLU A 137 -11.41 5.93 17.25
CA GLU A 137 -10.98 5.85 15.84
C GLU A 137 -11.72 6.89 14.98
N ASP A 138 -13.02 7.05 15.24
CA ASP A 138 -13.90 8.00 14.55
C ASP A 138 -13.55 9.48 14.79
N ASP A 139 -12.71 9.78 15.79
CA ASP A 139 -12.20 11.14 16.04
C ASP A 139 -11.03 11.51 15.13
N LEU A 140 -10.50 10.56 14.34
CA LEU A 140 -9.42 10.84 13.39
C LEU A 140 -9.91 11.75 12.26
N GLU A 141 -9.24 12.89 12.13
CA GLU A 141 -9.42 13.80 11.02
C GLU A 141 -8.29 13.61 10.01
N THR A 142 -8.66 13.46 8.74
CA THR A 142 -7.72 13.53 7.60
C THR A 142 -8.01 14.80 6.80
N SER A 143 -6.95 15.41 6.28
CA SER A 143 -7.00 16.60 5.44
C SER A 143 -6.64 16.26 3.99
N ASP A 144 -6.85 17.21 3.08
CA ASP A 144 -6.38 17.08 1.69
C ASP A 144 -4.85 16.87 1.63
N ASP A 145 -4.10 17.36 2.62
CA ASP A 145 -2.65 17.12 2.75
C ASP A 145 -2.33 15.64 2.98
N ASP A 146 -3.20 14.90 3.69
CA ASP A 146 -3.02 13.47 3.92
C ASP A 146 -3.17 12.67 2.62
N ALA A 147 -4.18 13.02 1.81
CA ALA A 147 -4.35 12.44 0.49
C ALA A 147 -3.14 12.75 -0.40
N PHE A 148 -2.72 14.02 -0.46
CA PHE A 148 -1.55 14.45 -1.23
C PHE A 148 -0.27 13.66 -0.85
N LEU A 149 0.02 13.48 0.45
CA LEU A 149 1.23 12.79 0.92
C LEU A 149 1.24 11.28 0.62
N ASN A 150 0.06 10.69 0.41
CA ASN A 150 -0.11 9.26 0.18
C ASN A 150 -0.32 8.88 -1.29
N SER A 151 -0.75 9.82 -2.14
CA SER A 151 -0.89 9.64 -3.59
C SER A 151 -0.10 10.68 -4.39
N GLU A 152 -0.58 11.92 -4.51
CA GLU A 152 -0.11 12.91 -5.50
C GLU A 152 1.37 13.29 -5.37
N MET A 153 1.93 13.28 -4.16
CA MET A 153 3.35 13.56 -3.94
C MET A 153 4.26 12.57 -4.69
N PHE A 154 3.77 11.36 -4.97
CA PHE A 154 4.53 10.34 -5.69
C PHE A 154 4.65 10.60 -7.18
N ASP A 155 3.65 11.21 -7.81
CA ASP A 155 3.70 11.49 -9.25
C ASP A 155 4.96 12.30 -9.60
N GLY A 156 5.28 13.33 -8.80
CA GLY A 156 6.49 14.13 -8.98
C GLY A 156 7.79 13.41 -8.58
N PHE A 157 7.72 12.46 -7.65
CA PHE A 157 8.88 11.63 -7.30
C PHE A 157 9.19 10.62 -8.42
N GLU A 158 8.17 9.97 -8.96
CA GLU A 158 8.26 9.02 -10.06
C GLU A 158 8.73 9.67 -11.35
N GLU A 159 8.18 10.84 -11.70
CA GLU A 159 8.63 11.61 -12.87
C GLU A 159 10.14 11.90 -12.80
N LYS A 160 10.66 12.15 -11.59
CA LYS A 160 12.06 12.55 -11.40
C LYS A 160 13.04 11.37 -11.37
N PHE A 161 12.65 10.22 -10.83
CA PHE A 161 13.54 9.09 -10.60
C PHE A 161 13.25 7.87 -11.47
N SER A 162 12.16 7.90 -12.25
CA SER A 162 11.99 6.94 -13.34
C SER A 162 13.07 7.16 -14.40
N SER A 163 13.68 6.06 -14.84
CA SER A 163 14.53 6.11 -16.03
C SER A 163 13.66 5.84 -17.27
N ASP A 164 13.96 6.49 -18.40
CA ASP A 164 13.25 6.28 -19.68
C ASP A 164 13.19 4.81 -20.15
N GLU A 165 14.02 3.91 -19.58
CA GLU A 165 14.02 2.46 -19.88
C GLU A 165 13.24 1.61 -18.84
N GLN A 166 12.74 2.23 -17.77
CA GLN A 166 12.01 1.62 -16.65
C GLN A 166 10.91 2.55 -16.15
N ALA A 167 10.22 3.24 -17.05
CA ALA A 167 9.11 4.08 -16.65
C ALA A 167 8.09 3.22 -15.88
N PRO A 168 7.45 3.71 -14.80
CA PRO A 168 6.47 2.94 -14.05
C PRO A 168 5.37 2.32 -14.94
N GLU A 169 4.99 3.04 -16.00
CA GLU A 169 4.11 2.61 -17.09
C GLU A 169 4.61 1.41 -17.91
N ASP A 170 5.93 1.16 -17.97
CA ASP A 170 6.52 -0.04 -18.56
C ASP A 170 6.47 -1.24 -17.60
N ASN A 171 6.31 -0.99 -16.29
CA ASN A 171 6.14 -2.04 -15.31
C ASN A 171 4.67 -2.21 -14.93
N THR A 172 4.00 -3.09 -15.66
CA THR A 172 2.56 -3.32 -15.49
C THR A 172 2.17 -3.82 -14.09
N LEU A 173 3.12 -4.21 -13.22
CA LEU A 173 2.85 -4.48 -11.80
C LEU A 173 2.34 -3.25 -11.05
N ILE A 174 2.52 -2.04 -11.58
CA ILE A 174 1.95 -0.81 -11.05
C ILE A 174 0.43 -0.85 -10.94
N LEU A 175 -0.24 -1.64 -11.80
CA LEU A 175 -1.68 -1.86 -11.76
C LEU A 175 -2.14 -2.65 -10.52
N LEU A 176 -1.22 -3.14 -9.69
CA LEU A 176 -1.56 -3.71 -8.38
C LEU A 176 -1.89 -2.63 -7.34
N THR A 177 -1.66 -1.33 -7.61
CA THR A 177 -1.96 -0.25 -6.66
C THR A 177 -3.41 -0.31 -6.19
N GLU A 178 -4.38 -0.28 -7.11
CA GLU A 178 -5.82 -0.33 -6.79
C GLU A 178 -6.25 -1.63 -6.10
N PRO A 179 -5.89 -2.84 -6.59
CA PRO A 179 -6.15 -4.07 -5.88
C PRO A 179 -5.63 -4.11 -4.44
N LEU A 180 -4.42 -3.60 -4.21
CA LEU A 180 -3.79 -3.61 -2.88
C LEU A 180 -4.40 -2.55 -1.97
N TYR A 181 -4.69 -1.35 -2.49
CA TYR A 181 -5.35 -0.26 -1.78
C TYR A 181 -6.73 -0.68 -1.27
N GLN A 182 -7.58 -1.21 -2.17
CA GLN A 182 -8.93 -1.67 -1.82
C GLN A 182 -8.89 -2.80 -0.78
N TRP A 183 -7.97 -3.75 -0.95
CA TRP A 183 -7.86 -4.87 -0.02
C TRP A 183 -7.21 -4.49 1.31
N ALA A 184 -6.54 -3.34 1.36
CA ALA A 184 -6.02 -2.71 2.58
C ALA A 184 -7.01 -1.70 3.21
N TRP A 185 -8.29 -1.71 2.82
CA TRP A 185 -9.32 -0.80 3.34
C TRP A 185 -8.99 0.67 3.07
N ASP A 186 -8.70 0.98 1.82
CA ASP A 186 -8.43 2.34 1.38
C ASP A 186 -7.17 2.95 2.06
N ASP A 187 -6.19 2.10 2.39
CA ASP A 187 -4.91 2.49 2.98
C ASP A 187 -3.76 2.27 1.99
N TYR A 188 -3.09 3.36 1.62
CA TYR A 188 -1.96 3.35 0.70
C TYR A 188 -0.68 2.74 1.30
N ALA A 189 -0.62 2.45 2.61
CA ALA A 189 0.56 1.87 3.24
C ALA A 189 0.99 0.54 2.60
N VAL A 190 0.04 -0.31 2.23
CA VAL A 190 0.30 -1.60 1.59
C VAL A 190 0.81 -1.44 0.15
N PRO A 191 0.08 -0.81 -0.79
CA PRO A 191 0.58 -0.62 -2.15
C PRO A 191 1.91 0.14 -2.17
N ASN A 192 2.06 1.21 -1.38
CA ASN A 192 3.30 1.99 -1.34
C ASN A 192 4.50 1.20 -0.79
N TYR A 193 4.28 0.25 0.12
CA TYR A 193 5.34 -0.65 0.59
C TYR A 193 5.69 -1.72 -0.43
N VAL A 194 4.68 -2.37 -1.01
CA VAL A 194 4.84 -3.49 -1.94
C VAL A 194 5.46 -3.04 -3.26
N LEU A 195 5.00 -1.92 -3.80
CA LEU A 195 5.39 -1.39 -5.11
C LEU A 195 6.56 -0.40 -5.04
N TRP A 196 7.08 -0.11 -3.84
CA TRP A 196 8.29 0.69 -3.67
C TRP A 196 9.47 0.31 -4.59
N PRO A 197 9.74 -0.98 -4.89
CA PRO A 197 10.81 -1.35 -5.81
C PRO A 197 10.67 -0.75 -7.22
N ILE A 198 9.44 -0.44 -7.66
CA ILE A 198 9.14 0.26 -8.92
C ILE A 198 9.44 1.75 -8.74
N TYR A 199 8.87 2.36 -7.70
CA TYR A 199 8.97 3.80 -7.47
C TYR A 199 10.39 4.29 -7.17
N ARG A 200 11.19 3.48 -6.46
CA ARG A 200 12.48 3.95 -5.93
C ARG A 200 13.45 4.40 -7.02
N GLY A 201 13.35 3.85 -8.23
CA GLY A 201 14.25 4.13 -9.35
C GLY A 201 15.72 4.28 -8.91
N ASP A 202 16.35 5.37 -9.34
CA ASP A 202 17.71 5.76 -8.96
C ASP A 202 17.78 6.74 -7.77
N SER A 203 16.70 6.89 -7.00
CA SER A 203 16.62 7.87 -5.89
C SER A 203 17.64 7.66 -4.78
N GLY A 204 18.19 6.45 -4.65
CA GLY A 204 19.06 6.07 -3.54
C GLY A 204 18.37 5.97 -2.18
N LEU A 205 17.03 6.13 -2.14
CA LEU A 205 16.23 5.89 -0.95
C LEU A 205 15.99 4.37 -0.79
N ASP A 206 16.27 3.83 0.39
CA ASP A 206 16.16 2.39 0.64
C ASP A 206 14.71 1.97 0.83
N GLU A 207 14.08 2.31 1.97
CA GLU A 207 12.68 1.94 2.28
C GLU A 207 11.93 2.99 3.11
N PRO A 208 11.61 4.16 2.55
CA PRO A 208 10.89 5.22 3.25
C PRO A 208 9.46 4.83 3.67
N ARG A 209 8.86 3.82 3.03
CA ARG A 209 7.46 3.40 3.26
C ARG A 209 7.30 2.23 4.23
N ARG A 210 8.39 1.58 4.65
CA ARG A 210 8.33 0.50 5.65
C ARG A 210 7.63 0.92 6.94
N PRO A 211 7.88 2.11 7.53
CA PRO A 211 7.20 2.51 8.76
C PRO A 211 5.67 2.60 8.65
N ALA A 212 5.14 3.05 7.50
CA ALA A 212 3.69 3.09 7.26
C ALA A 212 3.09 1.67 7.26
N TYR A 213 3.72 0.73 6.56
CA TYR A 213 3.30 -0.67 6.58
C TYR A 213 3.38 -1.31 7.98
N GLU A 214 4.40 -0.95 8.76
CA GLU A 214 4.51 -1.39 10.16
C GLU A 214 3.39 -0.82 11.04
N LEU A 215 2.91 0.40 10.78
CA LEU A 215 1.75 0.98 11.47
C LEU A 215 0.46 0.25 11.08
N PHE A 216 0.22 0.08 9.77
CA PHE A 216 -0.92 -0.65 9.21
C PHE A 216 -1.07 -2.03 9.85
N LYS A 217 -0.02 -2.87 9.80
CA LYS A 217 -0.13 -4.25 10.30
C LYS A 217 -0.39 -4.37 11.80
N ARG A 218 -0.16 -3.29 12.56
CA ARG A 218 -0.41 -3.20 14.02
C ARG A 218 -1.76 -2.58 14.36
N GLY A 219 -2.55 -2.21 13.36
CA GLY A 219 -3.82 -1.50 13.54
C GLY A 219 -3.66 -0.11 14.12
N VAL A 220 -2.59 0.58 13.73
CA VAL A 220 -2.45 2.00 14.02
C VAL A 220 -3.01 2.80 12.86
N ARG A 221 -4.15 3.45 13.12
CA ARG A 221 -4.74 4.43 12.22
C ARG A 221 -4.06 5.77 12.44
N HIS A 222 -3.77 6.47 11.35
CA HIS A 222 -3.15 7.78 11.42
C HIS A 222 -3.42 8.57 10.16
N GLY A 223 -3.30 9.88 10.25
CA GLY A 223 -3.35 10.78 9.11
C GLY A 223 -2.96 12.19 9.50
N TYR A 224 -2.67 13.01 8.50
CA TYR A 224 -2.42 14.44 8.70
C TYR A 224 -3.74 15.20 8.80
N SER A 225 -4.04 15.74 9.98
CA SER A 225 -5.26 16.54 10.20
C SER A 225 -5.09 17.99 9.74
N GLU A 226 -3.86 18.48 9.77
CA GLU A 226 -3.42 19.78 9.26
C GLU A 226 -1.90 19.71 9.05
N PRO A 227 -1.27 20.69 8.36
CA PRO A 227 0.16 20.68 8.14
C PRO A 227 0.94 20.43 9.44
N ARG A 228 1.83 19.45 9.40
CA ARG A 228 2.75 19.06 10.47
C ARG A 228 2.07 18.48 11.70
N VAL A 229 0.80 18.09 11.62
CA VAL A 229 0.08 17.44 12.72
C VAL A 229 -0.43 16.08 12.28
N ILE A 230 0.12 15.03 12.88
CA ILE A 230 -0.33 13.67 12.68
C ILE A 230 -1.28 13.33 13.83
N GLN A 231 -2.55 13.10 13.50
CA GLN A 231 -3.46 12.44 14.40
C GLN A 231 -3.28 10.93 14.28
N TYR A 232 -3.40 10.21 15.40
CA TYR A 232 -3.29 8.76 15.39
C TYR A 232 -4.16 8.12 16.47
N TRP A 233 -4.61 6.91 16.15
CA TRP A 233 -5.38 6.05 17.02
C TRP A 233 -4.85 4.63 16.93
N PHE A 234 -4.89 3.92 18.05
CA PHE A 234 -4.70 2.48 18.09
C PHE A 234 -5.43 1.94 19.31
N ASP A 235 -6.01 0.76 19.16
CA ASP A 235 -6.62 0.08 20.29
C ASP A 235 -5.54 -0.28 21.32
N SER A 236 -5.72 0.10 22.59
CA SER A 236 -4.78 -0.24 23.68
C SER A 236 -5.26 -1.39 24.56
N ASN A 237 -6.31 -2.10 24.13
CA ASN A 237 -6.91 -3.24 24.84
C ASN A 237 -5.97 -4.44 24.99
#